data_AF-A0A8T7FUJ5-F1
#
_entry.id   AF-A0A8T7FUJ5-F1
#
_cell.length_a   1.000
_cell.length_b   1.000
_cell.length_c   1.000
_cell.angle_alpha   90.00
_cell.angle_beta   90.00
_cell.angle_gamma   90.00
#
_symmetry.space_group_name_H-M   'P 1'
#
loop_
_entity.id
_entity.type
_entity.pdbx_description
1 polymer ?
#
loop_
_entity_poly.entity_id
_entity_poly.type
_entity_poly.pdbx_seq_one_letter_code
_entity_poly.pdbx_strand_id
1 'polypeptide(L)'
;MNTILNKIASILAFVIGAMAIFAGGKVLLGDDPGYYVINWLPVYNYTVGILTVFVTAILIWMNHRLAMPIAIGTFGVHALVMLILQTAYRDVVAIDSIVAMTLRLSVWAVVLGLMFLQSRKISKR
;
A
#
# COMPACT_ATOMS: atom_id res chain seq x y z
N MET A 1 20.91 9.85 9.76
CA MET A 1 20.98 10.65 8.52
C MET A 1 19.81 10.26 7.63
N ASN A 2 18.80 11.13 7.52
CA ASN A 2 17.65 10.89 6.64
C ASN A 2 18.08 11.03 5.20
N THR A 3 18.04 9.91 4.49
CA THR A 3 18.47 9.84 3.11
C THR A 3 17.30 10.19 2.19
N ILE A 4 17.59 10.91 1.12
CA ILE A 4 16.58 11.44 0.19
C ILE A 4 15.66 10.32 -0.33
N LEU A 5 16.20 9.12 -0.58
CA LEU A 5 15.42 7.96 -1.05
C LEU A 5 14.34 7.52 -0.06
N ASN A 6 14.65 7.48 1.24
CA ASN A 6 13.64 7.12 2.25
C ASN A 6 12.58 8.21 2.41
N LYS A 7 12.94 9.49 2.23
CA LYS A 7 11.94 10.57 2.24
C LYS A 7 10.98 10.42 1.06
N ILE A 8 11.49 10.15 -0.14
CA ILE A 8 10.65 9.90 -1.32
C ILE A 8 9.76 8.67 -1.08
N ALA A 9 10.33 7.57 -0.60
CA ALA A 9 9.59 6.34 -0.29
C ALA A 9 8.49 6.58 0.77
N SER A 10 8.78 7.36 1.80
CA SER A 10 7.81 7.73 2.84
C SER A 10 6.67 8.58 2.29
N ILE A 11 6.97 9.57 1.44
CA ILE A 11 5.96 10.41 0.78
C ILE A 11 5.07 9.57 -0.13
N LEU A 12 5.66 8.67 -0.93
CA LEU A 12 4.90 7.75 -1.78
C LEU A 12 3.98 6.84 -0.95
N ALA A 13 4.49 6.26 0.14
CA ALA A 13 3.72 5.44 1.06
C ALA A 13 2.57 6.23 1.70
N PHE A 14 2.82 7.47 2.13
CA PHE A 14 1.80 8.35 2.69
C PHE A 14 0.69 8.63 1.68
N VAL A 15 1.04 9.01 0.44
CA VAL A 15 0.07 9.34 -0.61
C VAL A 15 -0.80 8.12 -0.96
N ILE A 16 -0.19 6.96 -1.21
CA ILE A 16 -0.96 5.76 -1.57
C ILE A 16 -1.83 5.26 -0.41
N GLY A 17 -1.35 5.39 0.83
CA GLY A 17 -2.11 5.09 2.03
C GLY A 17 -3.32 6.02 2.18
N ALA A 18 -3.12 7.34 2.05
CA ALA A 18 -4.20 8.32 2.13
C ALA A 18 -5.27 8.09 1.06
N MET A 19 -4.86 7.81 -0.19
CA MET A 19 -5.79 7.44 -1.26
C MET A 19 -6.63 6.19 -0.91
N ALA A 20 -6.02 5.19 -0.28
CA ALA A 20 -6.72 3.98 0.15
C ALA A 20 -7.74 4.26 1.26
N ILE A 21 -7.41 5.16 2.21
CA ILE A 21 -8.34 5.62 3.25
C ILE A 21 -9.53 6.34 2.62
N PHE A 22 -9.31 7.28 1.70
CA PHE A 22 -10.42 8.01 1.06
C PHE A 22 -11.31 7.09 0.22
N ALA A 23 -10.71 6.25 -0.63
CA ALA A 23 -11.48 5.36 -1.49
C ALA A 23 -12.26 4.30 -0.69
N GLY A 24 -11.62 3.67 0.30
CA GLY A 24 -12.29 2.71 1.17
C GLY A 24 -13.34 3.38 2.07
N GLY A 25 -13.01 4.55 2.61
CA GLY A 25 -13.88 5.30 3.51
C GLY A 25 -15.18 5.74 2.84
N LYS A 26 -15.13 6.24 1.60
CA LYS A 26 -16.35 6.59 0.84
C LYS A 26 -17.33 5.43 0.75
N VAL A 27 -16.83 4.27 0.32
CA VAL A 27 -17.65 3.05 0.20
C VAL A 27 -18.19 2.60 1.56
N LEU A 28 -17.38 2.67 2.63
CA LEU A 28 -17.81 2.32 3.97
C LEU A 28 -18.85 3.31 4.57
N LEU A 29 -18.85 4.55 4.10
CA LEU A 29 -19.84 5.57 4.47
C LEU A 29 -21.15 5.46 3.67
N GLY A 30 -21.24 4.49 2.75
CA GLY A 30 -22.45 4.23 1.96
C GLY A 30 -22.46 4.89 0.58
N ASP A 31 -21.36 5.49 0.14
CA ASP A 31 -21.26 5.96 -1.26
C ASP A 31 -21.30 4.75 -2.20
N ASP A 32 -22.27 4.77 -3.13
CA ASP A 32 -22.36 3.76 -4.21
C ASP A 32 -21.35 4.09 -5.32
N PRO A 33 -20.34 3.24 -5.56
CA PRO A 33 -19.35 3.48 -6.60
C PRO A 33 -19.86 3.15 -8.01
N GLY A 34 -21.10 2.66 -8.15
CA GLY A 34 -21.71 2.32 -9.45
C GLY A 34 -21.30 0.94 -9.97
N TYR A 35 -20.71 0.09 -9.12
CA TYR A 35 -20.32 -1.28 -9.44
C TYR A 35 -20.40 -2.17 -8.20
N TYR A 36 -20.43 -3.50 -8.42
CA TYR A 36 -20.44 -4.46 -7.32
C TYR A 36 -19.13 -4.41 -6.53
N VAL A 37 -19.25 -4.17 -5.22
CA VAL A 37 -18.13 -4.16 -4.28
C VAL A 37 -18.14 -5.40 -3.40
N ILE A 38 -17.00 -6.06 -3.30
CA ILE A 38 -16.81 -7.16 -2.36
C ILE A 38 -16.69 -6.59 -0.94
N ASN A 39 -17.66 -6.88 -0.07
CA ASN A 39 -17.83 -6.25 1.25
C ASN A 39 -16.56 -6.15 2.12
N TRP A 40 -15.70 -7.16 2.12
CA TRP A 40 -14.48 -7.15 2.95
C TRP A 40 -13.36 -6.27 2.37
N LEU A 41 -13.37 -6.01 1.05
CA LEU A 41 -12.29 -5.33 0.35
C LEU A 41 -12.16 -3.84 0.74
N PRO A 42 -13.25 -3.04 0.87
CA PRO A 42 -13.17 -1.69 1.42
C PRO A 42 -12.64 -1.64 2.85
N VAL A 43 -13.10 -2.54 3.72
CA VAL A 43 -12.63 -2.64 5.11
C VAL A 43 -11.12 -2.88 5.15
N TYR A 44 -10.65 -3.83 4.34
CA TYR A 44 -9.23 -4.11 4.16
C TYR A 44 -8.46 -2.87 3.66
N ASN A 45 -8.91 -2.26 2.55
CA ASN A 45 -8.22 -1.12 1.92
C ASN A 45 -8.12 0.06 2.87
N TYR A 46 -9.20 0.38 3.57
CA TYR A 46 -9.26 1.45 4.56
C TYR A 46 -8.30 1.19 5.72
N THR A 47 -8.35 -0.01 6.30
CA THR A 47 -7.52 -0.38 7.45
C THR A 47 -6.03 -0.36 7.12
N VAL A 48 -5.63 -1.00 6.01
CA VAL A 48 -4.24 -0.99 5.55
C VAL A 48 -3.79 0.41 5.14
N GLY A 49 -4.70 1.23 4.60
CA GLY A 49 -4.46 2.65 4.33
C GLY A 49 -4.08 3.42 5.59
N ILE A 50 -4.86 3.28 6.67
CA ILE A 50 -4.56 3.87 7.99
C ILE A 50 -3.18 3.40 8.49
N LEU A 51 -2.94 2.09 8.51
CA LEU A 51 -1.66 1.55 8.95
C LEU A 51 -0.50 2.09 8.11
N THR A 52 -0.70 2.24 6.80
CA THR A 52 0.33 2.77 5.90
C THR A 52 0.65 4.23 6.23
N VAL A 53 -0.36 5.08 6.42
CA VAL A 53 -0.19 6.51 6.72
C VAL A 53 0.44 6.74 8.09
N PHE A 54 -0.10 6.09 9.12
CA PHE A 54 0.25 6.39 10.51
C PHE A 54 1.36 5.51 11.08
N VAL A 55 1.69 4.40 10.43
CA VAL A 55 2.76 3.50 10.87
C VAL A 55 3.86 3.45 9.82
N THR A 56 3.59 2.88 8.65
CA THR A 56 4.65 2.55 7.69
C THR A 56 5.38 3.78 7.16
N ALA A 57 4.63 4.82 6.76
CA ALA A 57 5.21 6.06 6.23
C ALA A 57 6.10 6.76 7.28
N ILE A 58 5.69 6.78 8.55
CA ILE A 58 6.45 7.35 9.66
C ILE A 58 7.72 6.54 9.92
N LEU A 59 7.62 5.21 9.95
CA LEU A 59 8.78 4.35 10.16
C LEU A 59 9.81 4.48 9.03
N ILE A 60 9.37 4.60 7.77
CA ILE A 60 10.25 4.85 6.63
C ILE A 60 10.92 6.23 6.77
N TRP A 61 10.16 7.27 7.15
CA TRP A 61 10.69 8.63 7.35
C TRP A 61 11.79 8.69 8.40
N MET A 62 11.58 7.98 9.52
CA MET A 62 12.52 7.89 10.63
C MET A 62 13.70 6.94 10.35
N ASN A 63 13.71 6.26 9.20
CA ASN A 63 14.67 5.19 8.88
C ASN A 63 14.74 4.12 9.99
N HIS A 64 13.59 3.74 10.53
CA HIS A 64 13.51 2.77 11.62
C HIS A 64 13.80 1.35 11.13
N ARG A 65 14.42 0.50 11.96
CA ARG A 65 14.76 -0.90 11.60
C ARG A 65 13.57 -1.75 11.18
N LEU A 66 12.38 -1.44 11.67
CA LEU A 66 11.13 -2.14 11.32
C LEU A 66 10.52 -1.67 10.00
N ALA A 67 11.00 -0.58 9.40
CA ALA A 67 10.43 -0.04 8.17
C ALA A 67 10.48 -1.04 7.02
N MET A 68 11.62 -1.72 6.83
CA MET A 68 11.80 -2.69 5.74
C MET A 68 10.92 -3.94 5.93
N PRO A 69 10.90 -4.64 7.08
CA PRO A 69 9.98 -5.74 7.30
C PRO A 69 8.50 -5.37 7.11
N ILE A 70 8.08 -4.20 7.61
CA ILE A 70 6.68 -3.76 7.49
C ILE A 70 6.32 -3.40 6.04
N ALA A 71 7.23 -2.77 5.30
CA ALA A 71 7.02 -2.49 3.87
C ALA A 71 6.89 -3.78 3.05
N ILE A 72 7.75 -4.78 3.32
CA ILE A 72 7.69 -6.10 2.67
C ILE A 72 6.37 -6.80 3.03
N GLY A 73 5.99 -6.79 4.31
CA GLY A 73 4.72 -7.35 4.76
C GLY A 73 3.51 -6.68 4.10
N THR A 74 3.52 -5.36 3.98
CA THR A 74 2.44 -4.61 3.33
C THR A 74 2.32 -4.97 1.85
N PHE A 75 3.44 -5.00 1.12
CA PHE A 75 3.46 -5.46 -0.27
C PHE A 75 2.96 -6.89 -0.41
N GLY A 76 3.42 -7.81 0.45
CA GLY A 76 3.01 -9.21 0.43
C GLY A 76 1.51 -9.40 0.68
N VAL A 77 0.96 -8.64 1.63
CA VAL A 77 -0.48 -8.63 1.92
C VAL A 77 -1.29 -8.09 0.74
N HIS A 78 -0.82 -7.04 0.06
CA HIS A 78 -1.46 -6.57 -1.19
C HIS A 78 -1.38 -7.61 -2.32
N ALA A 79 -0.24 -8.29 -2.46
CA ALA A 79 -0.05 -9.30 -3.48
C ALA A 79 -0.96 -10.51 -3.25
N LEU A 80 -1.12 -10.91 -1.98
CA LEU A 80 -2.04 -11.96 -1.58
C LEU A 80 -3.49 -11.58 -1.89
N VAL A 81 -3.91 -10.36 -1.53
CA VAL A 81 -5.25 -9.87 -1.86
C VAL A 81 -5.47 -9.85 -3.38
N MET A 82 -4.50 -9.36 -4.15
CA MET A 82 -4.57 -9.40 -5.62
C MET A 82 -4.75 -10.82 -6.15
N LEU A 83 -4.01 -11.78 -5.62
CA LEU A 83 -4.12 -13.19 -6.00
C LEU A 83 -5.50 -13.77 -5.66
N ILE A 84 -6.06 -13.44 -4.48
CA ILE A 84 -7.41 -13.84 -4.09
C ILE A 84 -8.44 -13.25 -5.06
N LEU A 85 -8.31 -11.97 -5.41
CA LEU A 85 -9.22 -11.31 -6.34
C LEU A 85 -9.20 -11.96 -7.74
N GLN A 86 -8.01 -12.33 -8.23
CA GLN A 86 -7.86 -12.94 -9.56
C GLN A 86 -8.21 -14.43 -9.62
N THR A 87 -8.20 -15.15 -8.49
CA THR A 87 -8.46 -16.60 -8.45
C THR A 87 -9.85 -16.96 -7.92
N ALA A 88 -10.29 -16.33 -6.83
CA ALA A 88 -11.54 -16.67 -6.15
C ALA A 88 -12.71 -15.72 -6.50
N TYR A 89 -12.42 -14.50 -6.95
CA TYR A 89 -13.44 -13.48 -7.23
C TYR A 89 -13.39 -12.97 -8.68
N ARG A 90 -12.74 -13.69 -9.59
CA ARG A 90 -12.48 -13.22 -10.96
C ARG A 90 -13.74 -12.75 -11.71
N ASP A 91 -14.86 -13.44 -11.49
CA ASP A 91 -16.10 -13.18 -12.23
C ASP A 91 -16.94 -12.05 -11.62
N VAL A 92 -16.63 -11.63 -10.39
CA VAL A 92 -17.41 -10.62 -9.64
C VAL A 92 -16.60 -9.38 -9.27
N VAL A 93 -15.27 -9.46 -9.26
CA VAL A 93 -14.42 -8.33 -8.88
C VAL A 93 -14.51 -7.22 -9.94
N ALA A 94 -14.83 -6.00 -9.49
CA ALA A 94 -14.84 -4.84 -10.36
C ALA A 94 -13.43 -4.52 -10.90
N ILE A 95 -13.36 -4.11 -12.16
CA ILE A 95 -12.09 -3.72 -12.81
C ILE A 95 -11.39 -2.59 -12.04
N ASP A 96 -12.15 -1.65 -11.49
CA ASP A 96 -11.67 -0.56 -10.65
C ASP A 96 -10.89 -1.06 -9.42
N SER A 97 -11.36 -2.16 -8.81
CA SER A 97 -10.66 -2.77 -7.67
C SER A 97 -9.33 -3.41 -8.09
N ILE A 98 -9.29 -4.04 -9.27
CA ILE A 98 -8.06 -4.60 -9.85
C ILE A 98 -7.07 -3.50 -10.22
N VAL A 99 -7.54 -2.41 -10.84
CA VAL A 99 -6.71 -1.25 -11.19
C VAL A 99 -6.14 -0.61 -9.92
N ALA A 100 -6.98 -0.37 -8.91
CA ALA A 100 -6.54 0.17 -7.62
C ALA A 100 -5.50 -0.74 -6.93
N MET A 101 -5.67 -2.06 -6.98
CA MET A 101 -4.72 -3.00 -6.40
C MET A 101 -3.40 -3.06 -7.18
N THR A 102 -3.47 -2.99 -8.52
CA THR A 102 -2.29 -2.92 -9.40
C THR A 102 -1.47 -1.67 -9.12
N LEU A 103 -2.14 -0.52 -8.97
CA LEU A 103 -1.49 0.74 -8.60
C LEU A 103 -0.77 0.61 -7.26
N ARG A 104 -1.43 0.06 -6.22
CA ARG A 104 -0.80 -0.17 -4.91
C ARG A 104 0.45 -1.04 -5.02
N LEU A 105 0.37 -2.18 -5.72
CA LEU A 105 1.51 -3.07 -5.92
C LEU A 105 2.67 -2.37 -6.64
N SER A 106 2.37 -1.59 -7.67
CA SER A 106 3.37 -0.86 -8.44
C SER A 106 4.08 0.19 -7.57
N VAL A 107 3.32 0.99 -6.82
CA VAL A 107 3.88 1.99 -5.91
C VAL A 107 4.70 1.34 -4.80
N TRP A 108 4.21 0.25 -4.20
CA TRP A 108 4.96 -0.47 -3.18
C TRP A 108 6.24 -1.13 -3.70
N ALA A 109 6.25 -1.64 -4.93
CA ALA A 109 7.46 -2.12 -5.58
C ALA A 109 8.50 -1.00 -5.73
N VAL A 110 8.08 0.21 -6.11
CA VAL A 110 8.94 1.40 -6.15
C VAL A 110 9.45 1.77 -4.75
N VAL A 111 8.56 1.81 -3.74
CA VAL A 111 8.93 2.09 -2.33
C VAL A 111 9.99 1.11 -1.84
N LEU A 112 9.78 -0.20 -2.04
CA LEU A 112 10.76 -1.23 -1.67
C LEU A 112 12.07 -1.08 -2.43
N GLY A 113 12.01 -0.80 -3.74
CA GLY A 113 13.19 -0.53 -4.56
C GLY A 113 14.02 0.64 -4.02
N LEU A 114 13.37 1.76 -3.69
CA LEU A 114 14.03 2.93 -3.09
C LEU A 114 14.69 2.60 -1.75
N MET A 115 13.98 1.89 -0.87
CA MET A 115 14.51 1.48 0.44
C MET A 115 15.69 0.50 0.31
N PHE A 116 15.65 -0.40 -0.67
CA PHE A 116 16.70 -1.37 -0.92
C PHE A 116 17.98 -0.75 -1.52
N LEU A 117 17.82 0.16 -2.49
CA LEU A 117 18.94 0.93 -3.02
C LEU A 117 19.59 1.78 -1.91
N GLN A 118 18.77 2.29 -0.99
CA GLN A 118 19.25 3.04 0.15
C GLN A 118 20.02 2.20 1.17
N SER A 119 19.54 1.00 1.52
CA SER A 119 20.24 0.12 2.47
C SER A 119 21.61 -0.31 1.94
N ARG A 120 21.71 -0.58 0.63
CA ARG A 120 22.99 -0.87 -0.04
C ARG A 120 23.97 0.30 0.01
N LYS A 121 23.49 1.55 -0.13
CA LYS A 121 24.34 2.75 -0.05
C LYS A 121 24.91 2.96 1.35
N ILE A 122 24.17 2.60 2.39
CA ILE A 122 24.63 2.68 3.79
C ILE A 122 25.68 1.60 4.07
N SER A 123 25.46 0.36 3.61
CA SER A 123 26.42 -0.74 3.82
C SER A 123 27.77 -0.57 3.12
N LYS A 124 27.86 0.29 2.11
CA LYS A 124 29.10 0.57 1.34
C LYS A 124 29.92 1.74 1.89
N ARG A 125 29.39 2.48 2.89
CA ARG A 125 30.10 3.56 3.58
C ARG A 125 30.59 3.05 4.94
#